data_AF-A3WSR7-F1
#
_entry.id   AF-A3WSR7-F1
#
_cell.length_a   1.000
_cell.length_b   1.000
_cell.length_c   1.000
_cell.angle_alpha   90.00
_cell.angle_beta   90.00
_cell.angle_gamma   90.00
#
_symmetry.space_group_name_H-M   'P 1'
#
loop_
_entity.id
_entity.type
_entity.pdbx_description
1 polymer ?
#
loop_
_entity_poly.entity_id
_entity_poly.type
_entity_poly.pdbx_seq_one_letter_code
_entity_poly.pdbx_strand_id
1 'polypeptide(L)'
;MTTKSTITVSGGAMPKFNRKAIMARAWAIFRETYKYPAIKFSSIGWKCFGWALKQAWAEAREVARLAAMPTVDKAARIAVLNRTIELASYSESWPDVSRTVNAARAEIALLSNQL
;
A
#
# COMPACT_ATOMS: atom_id res chain seq x y z
N MET A 1 -16.39 2.27 -18.38
CA MET A 1 -15.64 3.55 -18.34
C MET A 1 -14.69 3.51 -17.16
N THR A 2 -13.38 3.35 -17.40
CA THR A 2 -12.38 3.32 -16.34
C THR A 2 -11.93 4.75 -16.08
N THR A 3 -12.41 5.36 -15.00
CA THR A 3 -11.98 6.69 -14.57
C THR A 3 -10.48 6.65 -14.30
N LYS A 4 -9.70 7.45 -15.06
CA LYS A 4 -8.29 7.71 -14.73
C LYS A 4 -8.30 8.50 -13.42
N SER A 5 -8.09 7.83 -12.29
CA SER A 5 -7.89 8.47 -11.00
C SER A 5 -6.60 9.28 -11.05
N THR A 6 -6.71 10.56 -11.40
CA THR A 6 -5.60 11.52 -11.33
C THR A 6 -5.43 11.91 -9.87
N ILE A 7 -4.34 11.48 -9.24
CA ILE A 7 -3.95 11.92 -7.90
C ILE A 7 -3.35 13.32 -8.06
N THR A 8 -4.15 14.36 -7.81
CA THR A 8 -3.70 15.76 -7.78
C THR A 8 -3.07 16.05 -6.42
N VAL A 9 -1.82 16.50 -6.39
CA VAL A 9 -1.15 16.95 -5.16
C VAL A 9 -1.43 18.45 -4.97
N SER A 10 -1.51 18.90 -3.71
CA SER A 10 -1.66 20.31 -3.36
C SER A 10 -0.58 21.14 -4.07
N GLY A 11 -0.99 21.96 -5.05
CA GLY A 11 -0.10 22.68 -5.97
C GLY A 11 -0.29 22.36 -7.46
N GLY A 12 -1.20 21.44 -7.84
CA GLY A 12 -1.58 21.20 -9.23
C GLY A 12 -0.56 20.45 -10.09
N ALA A 13 0.63 20.16 -9.55
CA ALA A 13 1.65 19.36 -10.22
C ALA A 13 1.35 17.86 -10.09
N MET A 14 1.49 17.12 -11.20
CA MET A 14 1.38 15.67 -11.23
C MET A 14 2.49 15.06 -10.36
N PRO A 15 2.18 14.14 -9.41
CA PRO A 15 3.20 13.53 -8.57
C PRO A 15 4.24 12.80 -9.43
N LYS A 16 5.50 13.21 -9.31
CA LYS A 16 6.60 12.61 -10.07
C LYS A 16 6.96 11.26 -9.43
N PHE A 17 6.40 10.20 -9.98
CA PHE A 17 6.76 8.84 -9.56
C PHE A 17 8.24 8.54 -9.83
N ASN A 18 8.95 8.05 -8.81
CA ASN A 18 10.32 7.58 -8.95
C ASN A 18 10.36 6.24 -9.69
N ARG A 19 10.49 6.29 -11.02
CA ARG A 19 10.51 5.10 -11.89
C ARG A 19 11.61 4.11 -11.51
N LYS A 20 12.77 4.57 -11.04
CA LYS A 20 13.88 3.72 -10.60
C LYS A 20 13.48 2.90 -9.38
N ALA A 21 12.83 3.53 -8.40
CA ALA A 21 12.32 2.85 -7.21
C ALA A 21 11.24 1.82 -7.56
N ILE A 22 10.31 2.17 -8.47
CA ILE A 22 9.27 1.25 -8.95
C ILE A 22 9.87 0.02 -9.63
N MET A 23 10.87 0.21 -10.50
CA MET A 23 11.56 -0.91 -11.14
C MET A 23 12.31 -1.79 -10.14
N ALA A 24 13.00 -1.19 -9.17
CA ALA A 24 13.67 -1.94 -8.11
C ALA A 24 12.68 -2.78 -7.29
N ARG A 25 11.50 -2.22 -6.97
CA ARG A 25 10.43 -2.92 -6.27
C ARG A 25 9.82 -4.05 -7.11
N ALA A 26 9.57 -3.82 -8.40
CA ALA A 26 9.09 -4.85 -9.31
C ALA A 26 10.03 -6.06 -9.35
N TRP A 27 11.34 -5.81 -9.39
CA TRP A 27 12.35 -6.87 -9.30
C TRP A 27 12.36 -7.58 -7.95
N ALA A 28 12.14 -6.88 -6.84
CA ALA A 28 12.02 -7.50 -5.53
C ALA A 28 10.81 -8.46 -5.46
N ILE A 29 9.63 -7.99 -5.88
CA ILE A 29 8.41 -8.81 -5.94
C ILE A 29 8.62 -10.04 -6.84
N PHE A 30 9.26 -9.85 -8.00
CA PHE A 30 9.55 -10.93 -8.92
C PHE A 30 10.46 -12.00 -8.32
N ARG A 31 11.52 -11.57 -7.61
CA ARG A 31 12.46 -12.50 -6.94
C ARG A 31 11.80 -13.27 -5.82
N GLU A 32 11.00 -12.60 -5.00
CA GLU A 32 10.28 -13.22 -3.88
C GLU A 32 9.26 -14.24 -4.38
N THR A 33 8.47 -13.87 -5.39
CA THR A 33 7.37 -14.70 -5.91
C THR A 33 7.87 -15.90 -6.71
N TYR A 34 8.83 -15.67 -7.62
CA TYR A 34 9.27 -16.68 -8.59
C TYR A 34 10.66 -17.26 -8.28
N LYS A 35 11.23 -16.94 -7.11
CA LYS A 35 12.54 -17.42 -6.66
C LYS A 35 13.67 -17.14 -7.66
N TYR A 36 13.57 -16.08 -8.46
CA TYR A 36 14.66 -15.67 -9.35
C TYR A 36 15.87 -15.21 -8.50
N PRO A 37 17.12 -15.57 -8.86
CA PRO A 37 17.56 -16.28 -10.07
C PRO A 37 17.65 -17.81 -9.98
N ALA A 38 17.22 -18.43 -8.87
CA ALA A 38 17.25 -19.89 -8.72
C ALA A 38 16.43 -20.59 -9.82
N ILE A 39 15.31 -19.98 -10.23
CA ILE A 39 14.56 -20.36 -11.44
C ILE A 39 14.95 -19.41 -12.58
N LYS A 40 15.31 -19.98 -13.74
CA LYS A 40 15.71 -19.22 -14.93
C LYS A 40 14.55 -18.37 -15.46
N PHE A 41 14.87 -17.16 -15.93
CA PHE A 41 13.86 -16.24 -16.47
C PHE A 41 13.12 -16.83 -17.68
N SER A 42 13.77 -17.63 -18.52
CA SER A 42 13.14 -18.29 -19.67
C SER A 42 11.97 -19.21 -19.28
N SER A 43 12.01 -19.78 -18.08
CA SER A 43 10.95 -20.65 -17.55
C SER A 43 9.78 -19.87 -16.93
N ILE A 44 10.01 -18.62 -16.50
CA ILE A 44 9.01 -17.76 -15.85
C ILE A 44 8.36 -16.81 -16.88
N GLY A 45 9.20 -16.12 -17.64
CA GLY A 45 8.81 -15.26 -18.76
C GLY A 45 8.39 -13.84 -18.40
N TRP A 46 8.24 -13.03 -19.46
CA TRP A 46 7.91 -11.60 -19.38
C TRP A 46 6.52 -11.30 -18.80
N LYS A 47 5.54 -12.20 -18.95
CA LYS A 47 4.18 -11.99 -18.42
C LYS A 47 4.19 -11.93 -16.89
N CYS A 48 4.95 -12.79 -16.25
CA CYS A 48 5.15 -12.82 -14.79
C CYS A 48 5.87 -11.57 -14.30
N PHE A 49 6.89 -11.10 -15.02
CA PHE A 49 7.53 -9.83 -14.70
C PHE A 49 6.57 -8.64 -14.89
N GLY A 50 5.75 -8.66 -15.93
CA GLY A 50 4.70 -7.67 -16.17
C GLY A 50 3.68 -7.61 -15.03
N TRP A 51 3.33 -8.75 -14.42
CA TRP A 51 2.50 -8.78 -13.21
C TRP A 51 3.20 -8.12 -12.02
N ALA A 52 4.47 -8.46 -11.77
CA ALA A 52 5.25 -7.84 -10.69
C ALA A 52 5.40 -6.32 -10.87
N LEU A 53 5.58 -5.87 -12.11
CA LEU A 53 5.63 -4.45 -12.44
C LEU A 53 4.30 -3.73 -12.18
N LYS A 54 3.17 -4.37 -12.52
CA LYS A 54 1.83 -3.83 -12.19
C LYS A 54 1.62 -3.72 -10.68
N GLN A 55 2.07 -4.71 -9.91
CA GLN A 55 2.01 -4.67 -8.45
C GLN A 55 2.85 -3.52 -7.88
N ALA A 56 4.10 -3.36 -8.32
CA ALA A 56 4.95 -2.25 -7.90
C ALA A 56 4.35 -0.88 -8.23
N TRP A 57 3.68 -0.74 -9.38
CA TRP A 57 2.93 0.48 -9.72
C TRP A 57 1.70 0.71 -8.87
N ALA A 58 1.02 -0.35 -8.42
CA ALA A 58 -0.10 -0.23 -7.48
C ALA A 58 0.40 0.26 -6.11
N GLU A 59 1.45 -0.36 -5.57
CA GLU A 59 2.08 0.06 -4.31
C GLU A 59 2.55 1.51 -4.37
N ALA A 60 3.24 1.92 -5.45
CA ALA A 60 3.72 3.28 -5.60
C ALA A 60 2.60 4.32 -5.70
N ARG A 61 1.47 3.97 -6.33
CA ARG A 61 0.29 4.83 -6.36
C ARG A 61 -0.32 4.97 -4.97
N GLU A 62 -0.36 3.90 -4.20
CA GLU A 62 -0.90 3.95 -2.85
C GLU A 62 -0.02 4.80 -1.92
N VAL A 63 1.30 4.64 -1.99
CA VAL A 63 2.23 5.52 -1.26
C VAL A 63 2.03 6.98 -1.67
N ALA A 64 1.91 7.27 -2.97
CA ALA A 64 1.66 8.63 -3.44
C ALA A 64 0.30 9.17 -2.96
N ARG A 65 -0.73 8.33 -2.91
CA ARG A 65 -2.06 8.69 -2.39
C ARG A 65 -1.98 9.06 -0.91
N LEU A 66 -1.26 8.26 -0.11
CA LEU A 66 -1.05 8.52 1.30
C LEU A 66 -0.19 9.75 1.54
N ALA A 67 0.86 9.96 0.74
CA ALA A 67 1.69 11.15 0.82
C ALA A 67 0.89 12.42 0.47
N ALA A 68 -0.03 12.33 -0.50
CA ALA A 68 -0.92 13.43 -0.87
C ALA A 68 -2.04 13.71 0.15
N MET A 69 -2.32 12.77 1.06
CA MET A 69 -3.32 12.97 2.11
C MET A 69 -2.85 14.04 3.10
N PRO A 70 -3.67 15.09 3.37
CA PRO A 70 -3.35 16.11 4.35
C PRO A 70 -3.05 15.52 5.73
N THR A 71 -2.11 16.12 6.45
CA THR A 71 -1.71 15.69 7.80
C THR A 71 -2.90 15.67 8.77
N VAL A 72 -3.84 16.63 8.62
CA VAL A 72 -5.07 16.69 9.41
C VAL A 72 -5.98 15.48 9.14
N ASP A 73 -6.15 15.10 7.88
CA ASP A 73 -6.97 13.95 7.49
C ASP A 73 -6.35 12.64 7.97
N LYS A 74 -5.02 12.52 7.92
CA LYS A 74 -4.28 11.38 8.50
C LYS A 74 -4.53 11.28 10.00
N ALA A 75 -4.41 12.39 10.73
CA ALA A 75 -4.65 12.43 12.18
C ALA A 75 -6.10 12.07 12.54
N ALA A 76 -7.07 12.60 11.79
CA ALA A 76 -8.48 12.26 11.96
C ALA A 76 -8.74 10.77 11.71
N ARG A 77 -8.13 10.18 10.67
CA ARG A 77 -8.23 8.75 10.39
C ARG A 77 -7.62 7.90 11.51
N ILE A 78 -6.47 8.29 12.05
CA ILE A 78 -5.84 7.62 13.20
C ILE A 78 -6.76 7.68 14.42
N ALA A 79 -7.41 8.81 14.69
CA ALA A 79 -8.35 8.95 15.81
C ALA A 79 -9.54 7.99 15.68
N VAL A 80 -10.11 7.85 14.48
CA VAL A 80 -11.18 6.88 14.19
C VAL A 80 -10.70 5.44 14.41
N LEU A 81 -9.51 5.09 13.93
CA LEU A 81 -8.95 3.74 14.09
C LEU A 81 -8.69 3.40 15.56
N ASN A 82 -8.19 4.35 16.36
CA ASN A 82 -8.03 4.18 17.80
C ASN A 82 -9.39 3.96 18.49
N ARG A 83 -10.43 4.69 18.08
CA ARG A 83 -11.78 4.47 18.61
C ARG A 83 -12.33 3.09 18.23
N THR A 84 -12.06 2.61 17.02
CA THR A 84 -12.43 1.24 16.60
C THR A 84 -11.75 0.18 17.46
N ILE A 85 -10.47 0.36 17.80
CA ILE A 85 -9.74 -0.56 18.70
C ILE A 85 -10.37 -0.56 20.09
N GLU A 86 -10.70 0.62 20.61
CA GLU A 86 -11.36 0.76 21.91
C GLU A 86 -12.73 0.06 21.91
N LEU A 87 -13.56 0.28 20.90
CA LEU A 87 -14.88 -0.36 20.78
C LEU A 87 -14.78 -1.87 20.58
N ALA A 88 -13.77 -2.35 19.86
CA ALA A 88 -13.55 -3.78 19.67
C ALA A 88 -13.27 -4.52 21.00
N SER A 89 -12.74 -3.85 22.02
CA SER A 89 -12.55 -4.46 23.35
C SER A 89 -13.86 -4.83 24.05
N TYR A 90 -15.00 -4.26 23.64
CA TYR A 90 -16.33 -4.55 24.19
C TYR A 90 -17.10 -5.61 23.37
N SER A 91 -16.51 -6.22 22.34
CA SER A 91 -17.18 -7.21 21.50
C SER A 91 -17.00 -8.64 22.04
N GLU A 92 -18.05 -9.44 21.92
CA GLU A 92 -18.10 -10.82 22.43
C GLU A 92 -17.37 -11.84 21.53
N SER A 93 -17.06 -11.49 20.28
CA SER A 93 -16.38 -12.39 19.32
C SER A 93 -14.88 -12.11 19.25
N TRP A 94 -14.10 -12.83 20.06
CA TRP A 94 -12.64 -12.64 20.15
C TRP A 94 -11.88 -12.78 18.81
N PRO A 95 -12.22 -13.74 17.91
CA PRO A 95 -11.56 -13.84 16.59
C PRO A 95 -11.82 -12.63 15.68
N ASP A 96 -13.01 -12.05 15.75
CA ASP A 96 -13.36 -10.86 14.95
C ASP A 96 -12.69 -9.61 15.52
N VAL A 97 -12.62 -9.51 16.85
CA VAL A 97 -11.88 -8.46 17.56
C VAL A 97 -10.41 -8.48 17.18
N SER A 98 -9.76 -9.64 17.25
CA SER A 98 -8.34 -9.76 16.93
C SER A 98 -8.04 -9.33 15.49
N ARG A 99 -8.85 -9.76 14.52
CA ARG A 99 -8.71 -9.35 13.12
C ARG A 99 -8.89 -7.84 12.95
N THR A 100 -9.92 -7.27 13.57
CA THR A 100 -10.25 -5.84 13.48
C THR A 100 -9.15 -4.97 14.11
N VAL A 101 -8.69 -5.34 15.31
CA VAL A 101 -7.63 -4.62 16.02
C VAL A 101 -6.31 -4.71 15.26
N ASN A 102 -5.95 -5.88 14.74
CA ASN A 102 -4.71 -6.05 13.96
C ASN A 102 -4.73 -5.22 12.67
N ALA A 103 -5.86 -5.22 11.95
CA ALA A 103 -6.03 -4.39 10.76
C ALA A 103 -5.93 -2.89 11.09
N ALA A 104 -6.61 -2.44 12.15
CA ALA A 104 -6.58 -1.05 12.57
C ALA A 104 -5.17 -0.59 13.00
N ARG A 105 -4.44 -1.43 13.74
CA ARG A 105 -3.04 -1.16 14.13
C ARG A 105 -2.10 -1.08 12.93
N ALA A 106 -2.26 -1.96 11.95
CA ALA A 106 -1.46 -1.93 10.73
C ALA A 106 -1.70 -0.64 9.94
N GLU A 107 -2.95 -0.18 9.84
CA GLU A 107 -3.29 1.09 9.18
C GLU A 107 -2.72 2.30 9.94
N ILE A 108 -2.80 2.32 11.29
CA ILE A 108 -2.19 3.38 12.11
C ILE A 108 -0.68 3.45 11.89
N ALA A 109 0.03 2.32 11.90
CA ALA A 109 1.48 2.29 11.70
C ALA A 109 1.87 2.87 10.32
N LEU A 110 1.10 2.53 9.29
CA LEU A 110 1.31 3.03 7.93
C LEU A 110 1.04 4.54 7.81
N LEU A 111 -0.04 5.05 8.42
CA LEU A 111 -0.35 6.49 8.41
C LEU A 111 0.66 7.29 9.23
N SER A 112 1.09 6.77 10.37
CA SER A 112 2.05 7.44 11.28
C SER A 112 3.44 7.56 10.66
N ASN A 113 3.88 6.56 9.90
CA ASN A 113 5.16 6.60 9.15
C ASN A 113 5.14 7.59 7.96
N GLN A 114 4.01 8.27 7.71
CA GLN A 114 3.82 9.24 6.62
C GLN A 114 3.39 10.63 7.14
N LEU A 115 3.38 10.83 8.46
CA LEU A 115 3.25 12.14 9.11
C LEU A 115 4.61 12.82 9.20
#